data_AF-A0A3D3UDN5-F1
#
_entry.id   AF-A0A3D3UDN5-F1
#
_cell.length_a   1.000
_cell.length_b   1.000
_cell.length_c   1.000
_cell.angle_alpha   90.00
_cell.angle_beta   90.00
_cell.angle_gamma   90.00
#
_symmetry.space_group_name_H-M   'P 1'
#
loop_
_entity.id
_entity.type
_entity.pdbx_description
1 polymer ?
#
loop_
_entity_poly.entity_id
_entity_poly.type
_entity_poly.pdbx_seq_one_letter_code
_entity_poly.pdbx_strand_id
1 'polypeptide(L)'
;TNPPIDPIREELVMSLVSMIGPLPNLLDLSTGGMHRRLEVRQPILSNEDLEKIRHIGDVAQHNFSSVTIDATYPARLGAAGMEPAITRICNDAEQAVARGDNIIILSDRKVDQDNIPVPALLVCSAVHHHLIRKGLRTSVGLIVESGEP
;
A
#
# COMPACT_ATOMS: atom_id res chain seq x y z
N THR A 1 -4.54 -30.24 9.91
CA THR A 1 -3.32 -30.64 9.18
C THR A 1 -3.65 -30.69 7.71
N ASN A 2 -3.47 -29.56 7.01
CA ASN A 2 -3.69 -29.42 5.57
C ASN A 2 -2.37 -29.71 4.82
N PRO A 3 -2.38 -30.50 3.72
CA PRO A 3 -1.18 -30.76 2.93
C PRO A 3 -0.77 -29.53 2.10
N PRO A 4 0.54 -29.35 1.80
CA PRO A 4 1.01 -28.31 0.89
C PRO A 4 0.69 -28.64 -0.58
N ILE A 5 0.57 -27.60 -1.41
CA ILE A 5 0.38 -27.68 -2.87
C ILE A 5 1.75 -27.62 -3.56
N ASP A 6 1.95 -28.35 -4.66
CA ASP A 6 3.18 -28.29 -5.45
C ASP A 6 3.16 -27.07 -6.40
N PRO A 7 4.03 -26.05 -6.21
CA PRO A 7 3.99 -24.81 -6.98
C PRO A 7 4.38 -24.97 -8.45
N ILE A 8 4.95 -26.11 -8.85
CA ILE A 8 5.38 -26.37 -10.23
C ILE A 8 4.37 -27.29 -10.92
N ARG A 9 3.99 -28.39 -10.25
CA ARG A 9 3.09 -29.39 -10.85
C ARG A 9 1.63 -28.95 -10.84
N GLU A 10 1.26 -28.06 -9.92
CA GLU A 10 -0.10 -27.58 -9.71
C GLU A 10 -0.21 -26.07 -9.96
N GLU A 11 0.69 -25.49 -10.77
CA GLU A 11 0.68 -24.04 -11.07
C GLU A 11 -0.66 -23.57 -11.65
N LEU A 12 -1.34 -24.40 -12.44
CA LEU A 12 -2.63 -24.09 -13.06
C LEU A 12 -3.77 -23.82 -12.07
N VAL A 13 -3.64 -24.26 -10.81
CA VAL A 13 -4.63 -24.00 -9.76
C VAL A 13 -4.20 -22.85 -8.83
N MET A 14 -3.07 -22.20 -9.11
CA MET A 14 -2.52 -21.08 -8.34
C MET A 14 -2.64 -19.76 -9.12
N SER A 15 -2.68 -18.64 -8.40
CA SER A 15 -2.68 -17.31 -9.00
C SER A 15 -2.02 -16.28 -8.09
N LEU A 16 -1.22 -15.38 -8.69
CA LEU A 16 -0.63 -14.21 -8.03
C LEU A 16 -1.37 -12.92 -8.36
N VAL A 17 -2.47 -13.01 -9.13
CA VAL A 17 -3.27 -11.83 -9.51
C VAL A 17 -3.70 -11.11 -8.24
N SER A 18 -3.34 -9.83 -8.18
CA SER A 18 -3.61 -8.98 -7.04
C SER A 18 -4.47 -7.80 -7.48
N MET A 19 -5.33 -7.35 -6.59
CA MET A 19 -6.27 -6.25 -6.84
C MET A 19 -5.95 -5.09 -5.89
N ILE A 20 -5.71 -3.91 -6.44
CA ILE A 20 -5.35 -2.69 -5.68
C ILE A 20 -6.52 -1.71 -5.75
N GLY A 21 -6.95 -1.21 -4.59
CA GLY A 21 -8.04 -0.24 -4.45
C GLY A 21 -9.12 -0.69 -3.45
N PRO A 22 -10.25 0.02 -3.38
CA PRO A 22 -11.28 -0.21 -2.38
C PRO A 22 -11.97 -1.57 -2.57
N LEU A 23 -12.21 -2.28 -1.47
CA LEU A 23 -12.94 -3.52 -1.43
C LEU A 23 -14.45 -3.21 -1.55
N PRO A 24 -15.15 -3.81 -2.54
CA PRO A 24 -16.59 -3.58 -2.70
C PRO A 24 -17.38 -4.19 -1.54
N ASN A 25 -18.58 -3.67 -1.30
CA ASN A 25 -19.53 -4.27 -0.38
C ASN A 25 -20.00 -5.63 -0.91
N LEU A 26 -19.70 -6.72 -0.18
CA LEU A 26 -20.03 -8.09 -0.58
C LEU A 26 -21.54 -8.39 -0.56
N LEU A 27 -22.31 -7.63 0.22
CA LEU A 27 -23.76 -7.84 0.36
C LEU A 27 -24.58 -6.97 -0.60
N ASP A 28 -23.93 -5.99 -1.24
CA ASP A 28 -24.60 -5.08 -2.15
C ASP A 28 -24.63 -5.66 -3.57
N LEU A 29 -25.77 -6.25 -3.91
CA LEU A 29 -26.03 -6.80 -5.24
C LEU A 29 -26.35 -5.71 -6.27
N SER A 30 -26.62 -4.48 -5.84
CA SER A 30 -27.10 -3.38 -6.68
C SER A 30 -25.98 -2.45 -7.16
N THR A 31 -24.93 -2.26 -6.36
CA THR A 31 -23.76 -1.44 -6.73
C THR A 31 -22.54 -2.26 -7.16
N GLY A 32 -22.68 -3.59 -7.26
CA GLY A 32 -21.65 -4.50 -7.73
C GLY A 32 -21.10 -4.08 -9.10
N GLY A 33 -19.88 -3.53 -9.12
CA GLY A 33 -19.20 -3.06 -10.33
C GLY A 33 -18.97 -1.54 -10.43
N MET A 34 -19.51 -0.73 -9.51
CA MET A 34 -19.22 0.71 -9.49
C MET A 34 -17.79 1.01 -9.00
N HIS A 35 -17.23 0.16 -8.13
CA HIS A 35 -15.88 0.31 -7.62
C HIS A 35 -14.88 -0.36 -8.56
N ARG A 36 -14.11 0.46 -9.28
CA ARG A 36 -12.99 -0.01 -10.09
C ARG A 36 -11.82 -0.36 -9.17
N ARG A 37 -11.08 -1.40 -9.54
CA ARG A 37 -9.81 -1.80 -8.91
C ARG A 37 -8.76 -1.98 -9.98
N LEU A 38 -7.51 -1.76 -9.62
CA LEU A 38 -6.37 -2.05 -10.49
C LEU A 38 -6.03 -3.52 -10.34
N GLU A 39 -6.19 -4.26 -11.43
CA GLU A 39 -5.72 -5.63 -11.51
C GLU A 39 -4.25 -5.63 -11.91
N VAL A 40 -3.41 -6.27 -11.10
CA VAL A 40 -2.00 -6.52 -11.40
C VAL A 40 -1.77 -8.03 -11.47
N ARG A 41 -0.96 -8.46 -12.44
CA ARG A 41 -0.71 -9.89 -12.68
C ARG A 41 0.03 -10.57 -11.54
N GLN A 42 0.81 -9.80 -10.79
CA GLN A 42 1.61 -10.25 -9.66
C GLN A 42 1.80 -9.07 -8.68
N PRO A 43 2.13 -9.34 -7.40
CA PRO A 43 2.33 -8.31 -6.39
C PRO A 43 3.66 -7.55 -6.54
N ILE A 44 4.54 -7.98 -7.43
CA ILE A 44 5.83 -7.34 -7.71
C ILE A 44 5.67 -6.38 -8.89
N LEU A 45 5.93 -5.10 -8.64
CA LEU A 45 5.78 -4.03 -9.62
C LEU A 45 7.16 -3.54 -10.07
N SER A 46 7.29 -3.22 -11.36
CA SER A 46 8.46 -2.50 -11.85
C SER A 46 8.39 -1.02 -11.45
N ASN A 47 9.53 -0.33 -11.48
CA ASN A 47 9.55 1.13 -11.26
C ASN A 47 8.63 1.86 -12.24
N GLU A 48 8.58 1.42 -13.50
CA GLU A 48 7.70 2.00 -14.51
C GLU A 48 6.22 1.82 -14.15
N ASP A 49 5.84 0.64 -13.64
CA ASP A 49 4.46 0.38 -13.22
C ASP A 49 4.09 1.18 -11.97
N LEU A 50 5.02 1.35 -11.03
CA LEU A 50 4.80 2.18 -9.86
C LEU A 50 4.60 3.66 -10.24
N GLU A 51 5.39 4.19 -11.17
CA GLU A 51 5.22 5.57 -11.65
C GLU A 51 3.88 5.76 -12.39
N LYS A 52 3.42 4.76 -13.16
CA LYS A 52 2.05 4.79 -13.74
C LYS A 52 0.97 4.88 -12.65
N ILE A 53 1.15 4.15 -11.54
CA ILE A 53 0.21 4.20 -10.42
C ILE A 53 0.28 5.56 -9.71
N ARG A 54 1.47 6.15 -9.54
CA ARG A 54 1.66 7.46 -8.90
C ARG A 54 0.95 8.59 -9.67
N HIS A 55 0.85 8.45 -10.99
CA HIS A 55 0.19 9.40 -11.89
C HIS A 55 -1.25 9.02 -12.27
N ILE A 56 -1.83 8.02 -11.59
CA ILE A 56 -3.12 7.49 -12.03
C ILE A 56 -4.28 8.49 -11.89
N GLY A 57 -4.16 9.44 -10.95
CA GLY A 57 -5.15 10.50 -10.74
C GLY A 57 -5.19 11.53 -11.87
N ASP A 58 -4.13 11.64 -12.68
CA ASP A 58 -4.08 12.57 -13.81
C ASP A 58 -4.92 12.07 -15.00
N VAL A 59 -5.31 10.79 -15.00
CA VAL A 59 -6.16 10.19 -16.02
C VAL A 59 -7.63 10.51 -15.70
N ALA A 60 -8.17 11.52 -16.39
CA ALA A 60 -9.48 12.15 -16.19
C ALA A 60 -10.74 11.23 -16.21
N GLN A 61 -10.58 9.90 -16.30
CA GLN A 61 -11.68 8.94 -16.39
C GLN A 61 -11.81 8.04 -15.16
N HIS A 62 -10.98 8.21 -14.12
CA HIS A 62 -10.93 7.28 -13.00
C HIS A 62 -10.96 7.98 -11.64
N ASN A 63 -11.75 7.43 -10.70
CA ASN A 63 -11.79 7.86 -9.30
C ASN A 63 -10.59 7.31 -8.50
N PHE A 64 -9.42 7.15 -9.12
CA PHE A 64 -8.21 6.70 -8.42
C PHE A 64 -7.39 7.92 -8.00
N SER A 65 -7.02 7.97 -6.73
CA SER A 65 -6.10 8.97 -6.19
C SER A 65 -5.03 8.24 -5.40
N SER A 66 -3.78 8.46 -5.77
CA SER A 66 -2.61 7.88 -5.12
C SER A 66 -1.86 8.95 -4.36
N VAL A 67 -1.41 8.61 -3.15
CA VAL A 67 -0.49 9.44 -2.38
C VAL A 67 0.76 8.66 -2.00
N THR A 68 1.91 9.32 -2.07
CA THR A 68 3.16 8.78 -1.55
C THR A 68 3.42 9.34 -0.16
N ILE A 69 3.56 8.45 0.82
CA ILE A 69 3.94 8.78 2.19
C ILE A 69 5.41 8.41 2.37
N ASP A 70 6.17 9.40 2.81
CA ASP A 70 7.59 9.27 3.11
C ASP A 70 7.79 8.48 4.41
N ALA A 71 8.42 7.32 4.28
CA ALA A 71 8.74 6.37 5.33
C ALA A 71 10.12 6.60 5.96
N THR A 72 10.69 7.80 5.80
CA THR A 72 11.97 8.17 6.42
C THR A 72 11.80 9.09 7.63
N TYR A 73 12.87 9.24 8.42
CA TYR A 73 12.93 10.16 9.55
C TYR A 73 14.33 10.75 9.76
N PRO A 74 14.46 11.93 10.40
CA PRO A 74 15.75 12.60 10.54
C PRO A 74 16.79 11.79 11.34
N ALA A 75 17.97 11.60 10.76
CA ALA A 75 19.11 10.87 11.33
C ALA A 75 19.56 11.44 12.68
N ARG A 76 19.47 12.77 12.85
CA ARG A 76 19.80 13.47 14.10
C ARG A 76 19.02 12.98 15.32
N LEU A 77 17.86 12.35 15.13
CA LEU A 77 17.03 11.81 16.21
C LEU A 77 17.48 10.41 16.67
N GLY A 78 18.35 9.76 15.89
CA GLY A 78 18.80 8.39 16.16
C GLY A 78 17.63 7.41 16.30
N ALA A 79 17.83 6.34 17.08
CA ALA A 79 16.80 5.32 17.29
C ALA A 79 15.50 5.85 17.92
N ALA A 80 15.58 6.91 18.74
CA ALA A 80 14.41 7.53 19.36
C ALA A 80 13.48 8.22 18.35
N GLY A 81 13.95 8.50 17.14
CA GLY A 81 13.14 9.07 16.06
C GLY A 81 12.18 8.09 15.39
N MET A 82 12.36 6.78 15.56
CA MET A 82 11.58 5.78 14.82
C MET A 82 10.12 5.66 15.29
N GLU A 83 9.89 5.62 16.61
CA GLU A 83 8.54 5.57 17.17
C GLU A 83 7.64 6.76 16.75
N PRO A 84 8.10 8.03 16.86
CA PRO A 84 7.31 9.15 16.38
C PRO A 84 7.17 9.14 14.85
N ALA A 85 8.14 8.62 14.10
CA ALA A 85 8.02 8.48 12.65
C ALA A 85 6.92 7.49 12.26
N ILE A 86 6.85 6.31 12.90
CA ILE A 86 5.77 5.34 12.67
C ILE A 86 4.41 5.95 12.99
N THR A 87 4.31 6.67 14.12
CA THR A 87 3.07 7.36 14.52
C THR A 87 2.67 8.41 13.48
N ARG A 88 3.63 9.21 13.00
CA ARG A 88 3.41 10.17 11.92
C ARG A 88 2.88 9.49 10.66
N ILE A 89 3.55 8.43 10.19
CA ILE A 89 3.16 7.70 8.97
C ILE A 89 1.76 7.11 9.08
N CYS A 90 1.39 6.53 10.23
CA CYS A 90 0.04 6.04 10.49
C CYS A 90 -1.02 7.15 10.43
N ASN A 91 -0.72 8.31 11.01
CA ASN A 91 -1.62 9.48 10.97
C ASN A 91 -1.73 10.07 9.56
N ASP A 92 -0.62 10.15 8.82
CA ASP A 92 -0.59 10.62 7.43
C ASP A 92 -1.44 9.70 6.54
N ALA A 93 -1.37 8.38 6.78
CA ALA A 93 -2.19 7.38 6.08
C ALA A 93 -3.69 7.52 6.41
N GLU A 94 -4.05 7.72 7.69
CA GLU A 94 -5.44 7.97 8.09
C GLU A 94 -6.00 9.24 7.42
N GLN A 95 -5.21 10.32 7.42
CA GLN A 95 -5.59 11.57 6.76
C GLN A 95 -5.72 11.42 5.24
N ALA A 96 -4.84 10.64 4.61
CA ALA A 96 -4.93 10.33 3.19
C ALA A 96 -6.27 9.67 2.84
N VAL A 97 -6.65 8.62 3.58
CA VAL A 97 -7.95 7.97 3.36
C VAL A 97 -9.10 8.96 3.55
N ALA A 98 -9.02 9.82 4.58
CA ALA A 98 -10.05 10.83 4.84
C ALA A 98 -10.18 11.88 3.73
N ARG A 99 -9.10 12.18 3.01
CA ARG A 99 -9.12 13.06 1.82
C ARG A 99 -9.69 12.38 0.57
N GLY A 100 -9.88 11.06 0.59
CA GLY A 100 -10.37 10.27 -0.54
C GLY A 100 -9.27 9.58 -1.35
N ASP A 101 -8.01 9.58 -0.87
CA ASP A 101 -6.94 8.80 -1.47
C ASP A 101 -7.26 7.31 -1.30
N ASN A 102 -7.24 6.56 -2.41
CA ASN A 102 -7.57 5.14 -2.43
C ASN A 102 -6.38 4.23 -2.76
N ILE A 103 -5.21 4.81 -2.98
CA ILE A 103 -3.93 4.11 -3.07
C ILE A 103 -2.92 4.88 -2.22
N ILE A 104 -2.26 4.18 -1.30
CA ILE A 104 -1.18 4.72 -0.48
C ILE A 104 0.09 3.98 -0.84
N ILE A 105 1.12 4.74 -1.22
CA ILE A 105 2.46 4.25 -1.51
C ILE A 105 3.35 4.64 -0.33
N LEU A 106 3.82 3.65 0.42
CA LEU A 106 4.82 3.84 1.48
C LEU A 106 6.20 3.78 0.83
N SER A 107 6.97 4.86 0.89
CA SER A 107 8.22 4.99 0.15
C SER A 107 9.39 5.40 1.03
N ASP A 108 10.50 4.67 0.93
CA ASP A 108 11.77 4.99 1.58
C ASP A 108 12.76 5.71 0.65
N ARG A 109 12.33 6.07 -0.57
CA ARG A 109 13.19 6.60 -1.65
C ARG A 109 13.94 7.89 -1.31
N LYS A 110 13.51 8.60 -0.26
CA LYS A 110 14.14 9.83 0.24
C LYS A 110 15.28 9.57 1.24
N VAL A 111 15.73 8.33 1.38
CA VAL A 111 16.92 8.01 2.16
C VAL A 111 18.13 8.83 1.69
N ASP A 112 18.79 9.50 2.62
CA ASP A 112 20.02 10.26 2.39
C ASP A 112 20.85 10.33 3.69
N GLN A 113 21.86 11.20 3.74
CA GLN A 113 22.73 11.33 4.93
C GLN A 113 21.97 11.87 6.16
N ASP A 114 20.87 12.58 5.94
CA ASP A 114 20.08 13.25 6.98
C ASP A 114 18.77 12.50 7.28
N ASN A 115 18.37 11.52 6.47
CA ASN A 115 17.11 10.79 6.57
C ASN A 115 17.33 9.27 6.57
N ILE A 116 16.93 8.61 7.65
CA ILE A 116 17.02 7.15 7.84
C ILE A 116 15.67 6.53 7.46
N PRO A 117 15.65 5.42 6.69
CA PRO A 117 14.42 4.71 6.39
C PRO A 117 13.91 3.96 7.63
N VAL A 118 12.59 3.95 7.82
CA VAL A 118 11.96 3.01 8.75
C VAL A 118 11.84 1.66 8.03
N PRO A 119 12.18 0.52 8.67
CA PRO A 119 12.14 -0.77 8.01
C PRO A 119 10.81 -1.07 7.32
N ALA A 120 10.85 -1.46 6.05
CA ALA A 120 9.66 -1.49 5.19
C ALA A 120 8.53 -2.38 5.74
N LEU A 121 8.88 -3.55 6.30
CA LEU A 121 7.94 -4.47 6.92
C LEU A 121 7.27 -3.86 8.17
N LEU A 122 8.03 -3.09 8.95
CA LEU A 122 7.51 -2.43 10.15
C LEU A 122 6.53 -1.32 9.78
N VAL A 123 6.85 -0.51 8.77
CA VAL A 123 5.94 0.55 8.28
C VAL A 123 4.67 -0.07 7.71
N CYS A 124 4.81 -1.08 6.85
CA CYS A 124 3.68 -1.75 6.22
C CYS A 124 2.74 -2.36 7.27
N SER A 125 3.27 -3.12 8.22
CA SER A 125 2.48 -3.73 9.29
C SER A 125 1.82 -2.69 10.21
N ALA A 126 2.54 -1.64 10.60
CA ALA A 126 2.01 -0.58 11.45
C ALA A 126 0.83 0.13 10.78
N VAL A 127 0.99 0.58 9.54
CA VAL A 127 -0.07 1.26 8.77
C VAL A 127 -1.25 0.32 8.51
N HIS A 128 -0.97 -0.92 8.11
CA HIS A 128 -2.00 -1.93 7.86
C HIS A 128 -2.88 -2.14 9.11
N HIS A 129 -2.27 -2.40 10.26
CA HIS A 129 -3.01 -2.63 11.51
C HIS A 129 -3.69 -1.35 12.03
N HIS A 130 -3.08 -0.18 11.86
CA HIS A 130 -3.70 1.10 12.23
C HIS A 130 -4.99 1.33 11.44
N LEU A 131 -4.95 1.19 10.11
CA LEU A 131 -6.12 1.35 9.25
C LEU A 131 -7.20 0.30 9.52
N ILE A 132 -6.83 -0.93 9.93
CA ILE A 132 -7.82 -1.94 10.38
C ILE A 132 -8.54 -1.46 11.63
N ARG A 133 -7.81 -1.01 12.66
CA ARG A 133 -8.40 -0.53 13.93
C ARG A 133 -9.31 0.68 13.71
N LYS A 134 -9.05 1.48 12.67
CA LYS A 134 -9.87 2.62 12.26
C LYS A 134 -11.02 2.25 11.32
N GLY A 135 -11.11 1.01 10.85
CA GLY A 135 -12.12 0.57 9.87
C GLY A 135 -11.89 1.12 8.45
N LEU A 136 -10.71 1.64 8.15
CA LEU A 136 -10.37 2.31 6.89
C LEU A 136 -9.63 1.40 5.90
N ARG A 137 -9.10 0.25 6.34
CA ARG A 137 -8.23 -0.61 5.53
C ARG A 137 -8.89 -1.10 4.23
N THR A 138 -10.20 -1.32 4.22
CA THR A 138 -10.93 -1.77 3.02
C THR A 138 -11.08 -0.67 1.97
N SER A 139 -10.84 0.60 2.31
CA SER A 139 -11.03 1.72 1.38
C SER A 139 -9.81 2.02 0.52
N VAL A 140 -8.65 1.43 0.84
CA VAL A 140 -7.37 1.78 0.21
C VAL A 140 -6.53 0.57 -0.19
N GLY A 141 -5.80 0.70 -1.29
CA GLY A 141 -4.67 -0.15 -1.64
C GLY A 141 -3.39 0.31 -0.92
N LEU A 142 -2.57 -0.62 -0.46
CA LEU A 142 -1.24 -0.32 0.10
C LEU A 142 -0.17 -0.87 -0.85
N ILE A 143 0.78 -0.03 -1.21
CA ILE A 143 1.96 -0.38 -2.01
C ILE A 143 3.20 0.04 -1.21
N VAL A 144 4.26 -0.76 -1.29
CA VAL A 144 5.53 -0.46 -0.63
C VAL A 144 6.60 -0.29 -1.70
N GLU A 145 7.26 0.88 -1.71
CA GLU A 145 8.47 1.18 -2.46
C GLU A 145 9.62 1.17 -1.45
N SER A 146 10.49 0.15 -1.55
CA SER A 146 11.56 -0.12 -0.59
C SER A 146 12.88 -0.37 -1.32
N GLY A 147 13.97 0.17 -0.78
CA GLY A 147 15.35 -0.19 -1.13
C GLY A 147 15.89 -1.37 -0.33
N GLU A 148 15.20 -1.78 0.74
CA GLU A 148 15.50 -2.98 1.53
C GLU A 148 14.93 -4.24 0.85
N PRO A 149 15.60 -5.41 0.96
CA PRO A 149 15.11 -6.70 0.44
C PRO A 149 13.91 -7.26 1.22
#